data_AF-A0AA38PG32-F1
#
_entry.id   AF-A0AA38PG32-F1
#
_cell.length_a   1.000
_cell.length_b   1.000
_cell.length_c   1.000
_cell.angle_alpha   90.00
_cell.angle_beta   90.00
_cell.angle_gamma   90.00
#
_symmetry.space_group_name_H-M   'P 1'
#
loop_
_entity.id
_entity.type
_entity.pdbx_description
1 polymer ?
#
loop_
_entity_poly.entity_id
_entity_poly.type
_entity_poly.pdbx_seq_one_letter_code
_entity_poly.pdbx_strand_id
1 'polypeptide(L)'
;MFFTRRLTSFVLTLLIACWSVSARPLWFTRALLPRASTLNVATCTDPATQLVEHDCNVALLGLGGGIAGAIEFLRVNNSTTSATSGTCTVTATAVDGGTTIDISKGRLEGHGSTNGGFDNLLTACGPSPGSMVIGGGAKPTGNIQIAISAA
;
A
#
# COMPACT_ATOMS: atom_id res chain seq x y z
N MET A 1 -55.13 34.69 -73.16
CA MET A 1 -55.64 35.87 -72.45
C MET A 1 -55.27 35.75 -70.97
N PHE A 2 -54.71 36.82 -70.40
CA PHE A 2 -54.44 37.07 -68.97
C PHE A 2 -53.25 36.41 -68.25
N PHE A 3 -52.15 37.15 -68.34
CA PHE A 3 -51.16 37.46 -67.32
C PHE A 3 -51.78 37.71 -65.92
N THR A 4 -51.20 37.19 -64.80
CA THR A 4 -50.79 37.97 -63.60
C THR A 4 -50.30 37.14 -62.39
N ARG A 5 -49.07 37.46 -61.96
CA ARG A 5 -48.55 37.78 -60.60
C ARG A 5 -48.89 36.92 -59.35
N ARG A 6 -47.83 36.52 -58.62
CA ARG A 6 -47.36 37.03 -57.29
C ARG A 6 -46.37 36.00 -56.69
N LEU A 7 -45.06 36.27 -56.73
CA LEU A 7 -44.19 36.77 -55.63
C LEU A 7 -44.52 36.29 -54.20
N THR A 8 -43.42 35.99 -53.48
CA THR A 8 -43.20 35.79 -52.04
C THR A 8 -43.38 34.37 -51.48
N SER A 9 -42.29 33.71 -51.10
CA SER A 9 -41.91 33.65 -49.68
C SER A 9 -40.49 33.07 -49.51
N PHE A 10 -39.59 33.90 -49.00
CA PHE A 10 -38.28 33.55 -48.48
C PHE A 10 -38.46 32.85 -47.13
N VAL A 11 -38.10 31.58 -47.01
CA VAL A 11 -37.94 30.85 -45.74
C VAL A 11 -36.70 29.96 -45.94
N LEU A 12 -35.49 30.41 -45.63
CA LEU A 12 -34.82 30.41 -44.32
C LEU A 12 -34.83 29.05 -43.58
N THR A 13 -33.85 28.20 -43.91
CA THR A 13 -33.32 27.08 -43.10
C THR A 13 -31.89 26.82 -43.62
N LEU A 14 -30.82 27.41 -43.08
CA LEU A 14 -30.17 27.26 -41.77
C LEU A 14 -29.69 25.83 -41.45
N LEU A 15 -28.34 25.68 -41.40
CA LEU A 15 -27.52 24.59 -40.83
C LEU A 15 -27.48 23.30 -41.67
N ILE A 16 -26.33 22.64 -41.91
CA ILE A 16 -25.33 22.20 -40.93
C ILE A 16 -23.95 22.15 -41.62
N ALA A 17 -22.98 22.93 -41.13
CA ALA A 17 -21.58 22.73 -41.44
C ALA A 17 -21.07 21.55 -40.61
N CYS A 18 -20.65 20.47 -41.28
CA CYS A 18 -20.07 19.31 -40.65
C CYS A 18 -18.62 19.63 -40.26
N TRP A 19 -18.42 20.12 -39.04
CA TRP A 19 -17.09 20.27 -38.46
C TRP A 19 -16.64 18.89 -37.99
N SER A 20 -15.73 18.28 -38.75
CA SER A 20 -15.05 17.03 -38.39
C SER A 20 -14.19 17.27 -37.15
N VAL A 21 -14.74 17.02 -35.96
CA VAL A 21 -13.95 16.92 -34.74
C VAL A 21 -13.14 15.62 -34.84
N SER A 22 -11.90 15.71 -35.30
CA SER A 22 -10.94 14.61 -35.17
C SER A 22 -10.67 14.40 -33.67
N ALA A 23 -11.36 13.45 -33.06
CA ALA A 23 -11.06 12.98 -31.72
C ALA A 23 -9.66 12.36 -31.75
N ARG A 24 -8.65 13.14 -31.33
CA ARG A 24 -7.31 12.61 -31.07
C ARG A 24 -7.44 11.58 -29.95
N PRO A 25 -7.04 10.31 -30.14
CA PRO A 25 -7.05 9.36 -29.04
C PRO A 25 -6.06 9.87 -27.99
N LEU A 26 -6.61 10.35 -26.88
CA LEU A 26 -5.84 10.62 -25.67
C LEU A 26 -5.24 9.29 -25.25
N TRP A 27 -3.98 9.13 -25.60
CA TRP A 27 -2.96 8.78 -24.62
C TRP A 27 -3.49 7.79 -23.59
N PHE A 28 -3.46 6.50 -23.96
CA PHE A 28 -3.26 5.45 -22.98
C PHE A 28 -1.88 5.66 -22.33
N THR A 29 -1.72 6.74 -21.55
CA THR A 29 -0.84 6.70 -20.39
C THR A 29 -1.51 5.74 -19.43
N ARG A 30 -1.22 4.43 -19.60
CA ARG A 30 -1.36 3.49 -18.51
C ARG A 30 -0.48 4.05 -17.40
N ALA A 31 -1.10 4.67 -16.40
CA ALA A 31 -0.42 4.96 -15.16
C ALA A 31 0.23 3.65 -14.73
N LEU A 32 1.54 3.68 -14.48
CA LEU A 32 2.22 2.57 -13.81
C LEU A 32 1.54 2.45 -12.44
N LEU A 33 0.58 1.53 -12.34
CA LEU A 33 0.01 1.17 -11.05
C LEU A 33 1.19 0.74 -10.17
N PRO A 34 1.26 1.20 -8.91
CA PRO A 34 2.26 0.70 -7.99
C PRO A 34 2.20 -0.82 -8.01
N ARG A 35 3.36 -1.46 -8.20
CA ARG A 35 3.47 -2.92 -8.20
C ARG A 35 2.88 -3.40 -6.88
N ALA A 36 1.89 -4.29 -6.93
CA ALA A 36 1.44 -4.99 -5.75
C ALA A 36 2.67 -5.62 -5.09
N SER A 37 2.98 -5.20 -3.86
CA SER A 37 4.10 -5.75 -3.10
C SER A 37 3.90 -7.26 -3.02
N THR A 38 4.92 -8.01 -3.43
CA THR A 38 4.89 -9.47 -3.29
C THR A 38 4.86 -9.80 -1.80
N LEU A 39 3.77 -10.46 -1.38
CA LEU A 39 3.58 -10.84 0.01
C LEU A 39 4.67 -11.82 0.46
N ASN A 40 5.11 -11.64 1.70
CA ASN A 40 6.06 -12.49 2.41
C ASN A 40 7.43 -12.59 1.70
N VAL A 41 7.83 -11.56 0.93
CA VAL A 41 9.16 -11.45 0.32
C VAL A 41 9.93 -10.33 1.00
N ALA A 42 11.07 -10.65 1.61
CA ALA A 42 11.92 -9.69 2.29
C ALA A 42 12.69 -8.84 1.28
N THR A 43 12.85 -7.55 1.59
CA THR A 43 13.78 -6.65 0.92
C THR A 43 14.76 -6.14 1.97
N CYS A 44 16.02 -6.56 1.87
CA CYS A 44 17.11 -6.15 2.74
C CYS A 44 17.83 -4.96 2.11
N THR A 45 18.19 -3.94 2.89
CA THR A 45 18.66 -2.66 2.34
C THR A 45 20.13 -2.39 2.58
N ASP A 46 20.61 -2.47 3.82
CA ASP A 46 21.97 -2.07 4.18
C ASP A 46 22.74 -3.21 4.87
N PRO A 47 23.53 -3.99 4.14
CA PRO A 47 24.29 -5.10 4.73
C PRO A 47 25.44 -4.65 5.63
N ALA A 48 25.85 -3.38 5.59
CA ALA A 48 26.91 -2.86 6.45
C ALA A 48 26.41 -2.53 7.86
N THR A 49 25.12 -2.24 8.01
CA THR A 49 24.48 -2.02 9.30
C THR A 49 24.16 -3.36 9.95
N GLN A 50 24.61 -3.54 11.20
CA GLN A 50 24.43 -4.76 11.97
C GLN A 50 23.52 -4.48 13.17
N LEU A 51 22.31 -5.04 13.12
CA LEU A 51 21.31 -5.00 14.18
C LEU A 51 21.50 -6.19 15.11
N VAL A 52 21.27 -6.00 16.41
CA VAL A 52 21.25 -7.08 17.39
C VAL A 52 19.87 -7.73 17.40
N GLU A 53 19.80 -9.03 17.17
CA GLU A 53 18.53 -9.76 17.10
C GLU A 53 17.71 -9.64 18.39
N HIS A 54 18.37 -9.73 19.56
CA HIS A 54 17.71 -9.54 20.85
C HIS A 54 17.03 -8.17 20.96
N ASP A 55 17.70 -7.12 20.47
CA ASP A 55 17.16 -5.76 20.45
C ASP A 55 15.93 -5.68 19.55
N CYS A 56 15.98 -6.28 18.36
CA CYS A 56 14.82 -6.32 17.47
C CYS A 56 13.64 -7.08 18.08
N ASN A 57 13.89 -8.18 18.79
CA ASN A 57 12.83 -8.95 19.46
C ASN A 57 12.17 -8.14 20.57
N VAL A 58 12.97 -7.44 21.39
CA VAL A 58 12.44 -6.56 22.45
C VAL A 58 11.67 -5.38 21.84
N ALA A 59 12.18 -4.79 20.77
CA ALA A 59 11.50 -3.72 20.02
C ALA A 59 10.16 -4.20 19.45
N LEU A 60 10.10 -5.40 18.86
CA LEU A 60 8.86 -6.01 18.36
C LEU A 60 7.80 -6.14 19.46
N LEU A 61 8.19 -6.63 20.64
CA LEU A 61 7.30 -6.78 21.79
C LEU A 61 6.79 -5.44 22.32
N GLY A 62 7.53 -4.35 22.08
CA GLY A 62 7.16 -2.98 22.45
C GLY A 62 6.15 -2.30 21.52
N LEU A 63 5.82 -2.90 20.36
CA LEU A 63 4.87 -2.29 19.43
C LEU A 63 3.50 -2.07 20.09
N GLY A 64 2.87 -0.93 19.77
CA GLY A 64 1.53 -0.59 20.27
C GLY A 64 1.43 -0.42 21.79
N GLY A 65 2.55 -0.20 22.49
CA GLY A 65 2.58 -0.11 23.97
C GLY A 65 2.69 -1.45 24.68
N GLY A 66 2.99 -2.53 23.94
CA GLY A 66 3.11 -3.89 24.45
C GLY A 66 2.08 -4.83 23.83
N ILE A 67 2.55 -5.96 23.29
CA ILE A 67 1.67 -7.02 22.81
C ILE A 67 1.33 -7.93 24.01
N ALA A 68 0.09 -7.88 24.53
CA ALA A 68 -0.28 -8.54 25.81
C ALA A 68 -1.31 -9.70 25.70
N GLY A 69 -1.04 -10.85 26.35
CA GLY A 69 -2.03 -11.88 26.74
C GLY A 69 -2.03 -13.26 26.02
N ALA A 70 -3.01 -14.10 26.35
CA ALA A 70 -3.10 -15.48 25.82
C ALA A 70 -3.49 -15.58 24.33
N ILE A 71 -4.09 -14.51 23.76
CA ILE A 71 -4.27 -14.33 22.32
C ILE A 71 -3.82 -12.89 22.02
N GLU A 72 -2.51 -12.74 21.88
CA GLU A 72 -1.84 -11.47 21.69
C GLU A 72 -2.15 -10.89 20.30
N PHE A 73 -2.76 -9.70 20.24
CA PHE A 73 -2.99 -8.95 19.01
C PHE A 73 -2.32 -7.59 19.15
N LEU A 74 -1.71 -7.11 18.06
CA LEU A 74 -1.33 -5.72 17.91
C LEU A 74 -2.52 -4.95 17.34
N ARG A 75 -3.13 -4.09 18.17
CA ARG A 75 -4.25 -3.22 17.77
C ARG A 75 -3.88 -1.77 18.02
N VAL A 76 -3.71 -1.00 16.94
CA VAL A 76 -3.46 0.44 16.99
C VAL A 76 -4.35 1.16 16.01
N ASN A 77 -4.98 2.25 16.47
CA ASN A 77 -5.87 3.10 15.65
C ASN A 77 -5.07 4.09 14.79
N ASN A 78 -3.87 3.69 14.37
CA ASN A 78 -2.95 4.46 13.55
C ASN A 78 -2.47 3.56 12.42
N SER A 79 -2.15 4.16 11.27
CA SER A 79 -1.61 3.44 10.13
C SER A 79 -0.18 2.95 10.37
N THR A 80 0.50 3.45 11.40
CA THR A 80 1.89 3.10 11.70
C THR A 80 2.08 3.05 13.21
N THR A 81 2.85 2.07 13.66
CA THR A 81 3.41 2.01 15.01
C THR A 81 4.86 1.56 14.93
N SER A 82 5.68 2.09 15.82
CA SER A 82 7.08 1.72 15.93
C SER A 82 7.48 1.58 17.39
N ALA A 83 8.50 0.78 17.62
CA ALA A 83 9.15 0.64 18.91
C ALA A 83 10.63 0.41 18.68
N THR A 84 11.45 0.89 19.62
CA THR A 84 12.90 0.86 19.54
C THR A 84 13.45 0.22 20.80
N SER A 85 14.46 -0.63 20.63
CA SER A 85 15.27 -1.16 21.73
C SER A 85 16.70 -1.26 21.24
N GLY A 86 17.67 -0.81 22.04
CA GLY A 86 19.09 -0.86 21.70
C GLY A 86 19.40 -0.37 20.28
N THR A 87 19.88 -1.28 19.44
CA THR A 87 20.30 -1.03 18.05
C THR A 87 19.18 -1.09 17.01
N CYS A 88 17.96 -1.49 17.40
CA CYS A 88 16.92 -1.87 16.44
C CYS A 88 15.61 -1.10 16.67
N THR A 89 15.07 -0.55 15.58
CA THR A 89 13.70 -0.06 15.49
C THR A 89 12.88 -1.02 14.65
N VAL A 90 11.75 -1.46 15.20
CA VAL A 90 10.74 -2.23 14.47
C VAL A 90 9.58 -1.29 14.16
N THR A 91 9.13 -1.30 12.91
CA THR A 91 7.97 -0.52 12.45
C THR A 91 6.97 -1.44 11.79
N ALA A 92 5.69 -1.31 12.17
CA ALA A 92 4.57 -1.91 11.48
C ALA A 92 3.71 -0.81 10.85
N THR A 93 3.41 -0.95 9.56
CA THR A 93 2.66 0.03 8.77
C THR A 93 1.54 -0.65 8.01
N ALA A 94 0.31 -0.16 8.17
CA ALA A 94 -0.83 -0.46 7.32
C ALA A 94 -0.57 0.05 5.90
N VAL A 95 -0.71 -0.85 4.93
CA VAL A 95 -0.57 -0.58 3.49
C VAL A 95 -1.80 -1.08 2.74
N ASP A 96 -1.85 -0.84 1.43
CA ASP A 96 -2.92 -1.35 0.54
C ASP A 96 -4.35 -0.94 0.95
N GLY A 97 -4.50 0.34 1.33
CA GLY A 97 -5.79 0.92 1.72
C GLY A 97 -6.14 0.76 3.21
N GLY A 98 -5.20 0.21 4.00
CA GLY A 98 -5.33 0.12 5.45
C GLY A 98 -5.04 1.44 6.15
N THR A 99 -5.82 1.76 7.18
CA THR A 99 -5.69 2.97 8.01
C THR A 99 -5.39 2.66 9.48
N THR A 100 -5.67 1.43 9.92
CA THR A 100 -5.37 0.95 11.28
C THR A 100 -4.81 -0.46 11.24
N ILE A 101 -4.13 -0.87 12.32
CA ILE A 101 -3.49 -2.19 12.43
C ILE A 101 -4.28 -3.02 13.44
N ASP A 102 -4.67 -4.22 13.04
CA ASP A 102 -5.32 -5.25 13.83
C ASP A 102 -4.84 -6.62 13.33
N ILE A 103 -3.72 -7.07 13.90
CA ILE A 103 -3.01 -8.27 13.48
C ILE A 103 -2.70 -9.15 14.69
N SER A 104 -2.85 -10.47 14.55
CA SER A 104 -2.46 -11.40 15.61
C SER A 104 -0.94 -11.47 15.71
N LYS A 105 -0.43 -11.60 16.93
CA LYS A 105 0.99 -11.83 17.21
C LYS A 105 1.55 -12.99 16.42
N GLY A 106 0.86 -14.14 16.39
CA GLY A 106 1.35 -15.31 15.66
C GLY A 106 1.56 -15.05 14.16
N ARG A 107 0.81 -14.12 13.55
CA ARG A 107 1.05 -13.68 12.16
C ARG A 107 2.18 -12.65 12.09
N LEU A 108 2.18 -11.69 13.01
CA LEU A 108 3.18 -10.62 13.06
C LEU A 108 4.59 -11.17 13.27
N GLU A 109 4.77 -12.01 14.29
CA GLU A 109 6.02 -12.71 14.62
C GLU A 109 6.33 -13.75 13.56
N GLY A 110 5.37 -14.62 13.27
CA GLY A 110 5.48 -15.55 12.16
C GLY A 110 6.21 -16.85 12.46
N HIS A 111 6.39 -17.24 13.73
CA HIS A 111 7.09 -18.45 14.18
C HIS A 111 6.81 -19.68 13.28
N GLY A 112 7.75 -19.97 12.36
CA GLY A 112 7.69 -21.11 11.43
C GLY A 112 6.58 -21.05 10.36
N SER A 113 5.90 -19.92 10.20
CA SER A 113 4.81 -19.73 9.24
C SER A 113 5.31 -19.09 7.95
N THR A 114 4.94 -19.65 6.81
CA THR A 114 5.17 -19.03 5.48
C THR A 114 4.41 -17.72 5.28
N ASN A 115 3.44 -17.42 6.15
CA ASN A 115 2.67 -16.17 6.15
C ASN A 115 3.07 -15.25 7.32
N GLY A 116 4.18 -15.56 7.97
CA GLY A 116 4.78 -14.78 9.04
C GLY A 116 5.55 -13.55 8.53
N GLY A 117 5.67 -12.52 9.36
CA GLY A 117 6.42 -11.31 9.00
C GLY A 117 7.82 -11.25 9.57
N PHE A 118 7.90 -11.04 10.88
CA PHE A 118 9.13 -10.66 11.56
C PHE A 118 10.22 -11.73 11.48
N ASP A 119 9.90 -12.99 11.83
CA ASP A 119 10.86 -14.09 11.78
C ASP A 119 11.33 -14.39 10.36
N ASN A 120 10.43 -14.28 9.38
CA ASN A 120 10.78 -14.46 7.96
C ASN A 120 11.68 -13.32 7.46
N LEU A 121 11.45 -12.10 7.95
CA LEU A 121 12.30 -10.96 7.66
C LEU A 121 13.70 -11.14 8.26
N LEU A 122 13.81 -11.53 9.53
CA LEU A 122 15.09 -11.83 10.18
C LEU A 122 15.80 -13.02 9.53
N THR A 123 15.07 -14.08 9.15
CA THR A 123 15.66 -15.23 8.45
C THR A 123 16.25 -14.83 7.10
N ALA A 124 15.58 -13.92 6.37
CA ALA A 124 16.03 -13.50 5.05
C ALA A 124 17.14 -12.44 5.09
N CYS A 125 17.07 -11.47 6.01
CA CYS A 125 18.00 -10.34 6.08
C CYS A 125 19.12 -10.52 7.11
N GLY A 126 19.00 -11.50 8.01
CA GLY A 126 19.91 -11.68 9.14
C GLY A 126 19.98 -10.38 9.97
N PRO A 127 21.18 -9.93 10.36
CA PRO A 127 21.37 -8.71 11.14
C PRO A 127 21.21 -7.41 10.31
N SER A 128 20.80 -7.47 9.05
CA SER A 128 20.70 -6.27 8.20
C SER A 128 19.31 -5.65 8.26
N PRO A 129 19.18 -4.30 8.19
CA PRO A 129 17.91 -3.63 7.96
C PRO A 129 17.15 -4.15 6.74
N GLY A 130 15.83 -4.14 6.84
CA GLY A 130 14.97 -4.61 5.76
C GLY A 130 13.49 -4.47 6.07
N SER A 131 12.66 -4.88 5.12
CA SER A 131 11.21 -4.88 5.26
C SER A 131 10.53 -5.99 4.48
N MET A 132 9.29 -6.29 4.85
CA MET A 132 8.45 -7.30 4.21
C MET A 132 6.98 -6.91 4.36
N VAL A 133 6.16 -7.22 3.35
CA VAL A 133 4.69 -7.05 3.43
C VAL A 133 4.04 -8.39 3.75
N ILE A 134 3.24 -8.42 4.81
CA ILE A 134 2.48 -9.58 5.29
C ILE A 134 1.03 -9.43 4.88
N GLY A 135 0.42 -10.51 4.40
CA GLY A 135 -0.99 -10.51 4.01
C GLY A 135 -1.95 -10.26 5.19
N GLY A 136 -2.86 -9.30 5.05
CA GLY A 136 -3.88 -8.94 6.03
C GLY A 136 -3.34 -8.12 7.21
N GLY A 137 -4.19 -7.92 8.22
CA GLY A 137 -3.81 -7.23 9.46
C GLY A 137 -4.00 -5.72 9.46
N ALA A 138 -4.40 -5.13 8.33
CA ALA A 138 -4.81 -3.74 8.26
C ALA A 138 -6.32 -3.61 8.01
N LYS A 139 -6.97 -2.63 8.65
CA LYS A 139 -8.40 -2.31 8.49
C LYS A 139 -8.56 -0.95 7.78
N PRO A 140 -9.65 -0.71 7.03
CA PRO A 140 -10.78 -1.62 6.77
C PRO A 140 -10.41 -2.80 5.86
N THR A 141 -9.40 -2.62 5.01
CA THR A 141 -8.79 -3.65 4.17
C THR A 141 -7.30 -3.37 4.07
N GLY A 142 -6.48 -4.35 3.71
CA GLY A 142 -5.07 -4.13 3.40
C GLY A 142 -4.13 -5.06 4.15
N ASN A 143 -2.85 -4.78 3.98
CA ASN A 143 -1.74 -5.59 4.45
C ASN A 143 -0.91 -4.81 5.48
N ILE A 144 0.01 -5.49 6.15
CA ILE A 144 0.97 -4.86 7.06
C ILE A 144 2.37 -5.00 6.49
N GLN A 145 3.05 -3.87 6.29
CA GLN A 145 4.49 -3.87 6.11
C GLN A 145 5.17 -3.86 7.48
N ILE A 146 6.03 -4.84 7.72
CA ILE A 146 6.96 -4.83 8.85
C ILE A 146 8.36 -4.44 8.36
N ALA A 147 9.05 -3.61 9.12
CA ALA A 147 10.41 -3.18 8.83
C ALA A 147 11.28 -3.20 10.09
N ILE A 148 12.55 -3.53 9.90
CA ILE A 148 13.61 -3.41 10.90
C ILE A 148 14.66 -2.42 10.37
N SER A 149 15.07 -1.49 11.20
CA SER A 149 16.10 -0.50 10.88
C SER A 149 17.00 -0.23 12.09
N ALA A 150 18.13 0.44 11.85
CA ALA A 150 18.91 1.01 12.95
C ALA A 150 18.06 2.02 13.72
N ALA A 151 18.28 2.05 15.04
CA ALA A 151 17.68 3.00 15.97
C ALA A 151 18.17 4.44 15.78
#